data_AF-A0A951MQK5-F1
#
_entry.id   AF-A0A951MQK5-F1
#
_cell.length_a   1.000
_cell.length_b   1.000
_cell.length_c   1.000
_cell.angle_alpha   90.00
_cell.angle_beta   90.00
_cell.angle_gamma   90.00
#
_symmetry.space_group_name_H-M   'P 1'
#
loop_
_entity.id
_entity.type
_entity.pdbx_description
1 polymer ?
#
loop_
_entity_poly.entity_id
_entity_poly.type
_entity_poly.pdbx_seq_one_letter_code
_entity_poly.pdbx_strand_id
1 'polypeptide(L)'
;MSRSRPGGGAERPAGAAGGARVLLLPGACALLLLAFATLIEGRPGLYPAFLGAGAVLLAWAAALLPGASRQGEPLTLTVALRKHHWVQALAQITVLLYWGWHVRFVYAFLPLIAAQIIFAYGVDSLLSWSRRRTYALGFGPFPVILSINLFLWLRPEWFQWQFVMIAVGYLGKDLIRWNRDGRSAHIFNPSSLPLALFAVALIVTGSSDITLGQAIATSQYYPPNMYLVIFLAALPGQLLFGVARMTMPAVVTAYLISVVYFQATGTYLFFDSHIPVPVFLGMHLLFTDPSTAPRSESGRIAFGVLYGAGTTFFYVVLGALGVPTFYDKLLPVPLLNLMVRRIDRIAAGPFAALRGPAVPSRAPLTSKRRNLAYTFAWAAIFVALTAVRGVGDTHRGQALPFWREVCEEGNNARACEYAATKTGFYCGDGSGWACNELGLLRLEDGQNPTAAFRRACDLGFEAGCENVRRLETGARALRRAPPRAADLPIVLRGTKPPLTDWSAEALHERACDQGWDEVCRRGVSGD
;
A
#
# COMPACT_ATOMS: atom_id res chain seq x y z
N MET A 1 -16.00 6.99 -46.48
CA MET A 1 -15.65 8.37 -46.08
C MET A 1 -15.81 8.54 -44.56
N SER A 2 -15.15 9.54 -43.97
CA SER A 2 -15.22 9.95 -42.55
C SER A 2 -14.92 8.88 -41.47
N ARG A 3 -13.66 8.83 -41.00
CA ARG A 3 -13.30 8.23 -39.71
C ARG A 3 -13.14 9.34 -38.66
N SER A 4 -14.02 9.38 -37.68
CA SER A 4 -13.95 10.32 -36.55
C SER A 4 -12.70 10.06 -35.68
N ARG A 5 -11.79 11.03 -35.61
CA ARG A 5 -10.68 11.02 -34.64
C ARG A 5 -11.23 11.21 -33.21
N PRO A 6 -10.87 10.39 -32.21
CA PRO A 6 -11.13 10.72 -30.81
C PRO A 6 -10.19 11.86 -30.38
N GLY A 7 -10.75 12.88 -29.71
CA GLY A 7 -10.05 14.12 -29.42
C GLY A 7 -8.77 13.94 -28.60
N GLY A 8 -7.65 14.43 -29.15
CA GLY A 8 -6.50 14.79 -28.32
C GLY A 8 -6.87 16.00 -27.46
N GLY A 9 -6.46 16.01 -26.19
CA GLY A 9 -6.52 17.23 -25.39
C GLY A 9 -5.67 18.30 -26.06
N ALA A 10 -6.18 19.53 -26.12
CA ALA A 10 -5.49 20.63 -26.80
C ALA A 10 -4.17 20.96 -26.08
N GLU A 11 -3.06 20.52 -26.65
CA GLU A 11 -1.73 21.03 -26.32
C GLU A 11 -1.68 22.49 -26.79
N ARG A 12 -1.88 23.43 -25.86
CA ARG A 12 -1.60 24.84 -26.12
C ARG A 12 -0.08 25.01 -26.09
N PRO A 13 0.56 25.51 -27.16
CA PRO A 13 1.96 25.89 -27.09
C PRO A 13 2.09 27.08 -26.13
N ALA A 14 2.65 26.83 -24.95
CA ALA A 14 3.28 27.91 -24.20
C ALA A 14 4.42 28.45 -25.06
N GLY A 15 4.59 29.78 -25.09
CA GLY A 15 5.53 30.43 -26.01
C GLY A 15 6.94 29.84 -25.93
N ALA A 16 7.63 29.77 -27.07
CA ALA A 16 8.98 29.24 -27.18
C ALA A 16 9.96 30.10 -26.38
N ALA A 17 10.13 29.80 -25.09
CA ALA A 17 11.17 30.38 -24.26
C ALA A 17 12.54 29.97 -24.84
N GLY A 18 13.38 30.95 -25.18
CA GLY A 18 14.69 30.70 -25.80
C GLY A 18 15.53 29.71 -24.98
N GLY A 19 16.26 28.83 -25.67
CA GLY A 19 16.70 27.52 -25.15
C GLY A 19 17.35 27.49 -23.76
N ALA A 20 18.11 28.53 -23.39
CA ALA A 20 18.72 28.63 -22.06
C ALA A 20 17.72 28.93 -20.92
N ARG A 21 16.67 29.74 -21.16
CA ARG A 21 15.65 30.09 -20.14
C ARG A 21 14.85 28.88 -19.68
N VAL A 22 14.76 27.85 -20.50
CA VAL A 22 14.06 26.61 -20.21
C VAL A 22 14.75 25.81 -19.09
N LEU A 23 16.08 25.95 -18.95
CA LEU A 23 16.87 25.33 -17.89
C LEU A 23 16.74 26.02 -16.52
N LEU A 24 16.01 27.15 -16.44
CA LEU A 24 15.66 27.78 -15.15
C LEU A 24 14.77 26.88 -14.29
N LEU A 25 13.94 26.01 -14.88
CA LEU A 25 13.11 25.07 -14.12
C LEU A 25 13.96 24.07 -13.29
N PRO A 26 14.83 23.24 -13.88
CA PRO A 26 15.66 22.32 -13.11
C PRO A 26 16.69 23.05 -12.24
N GLY A 27 17.18 24.23 -12.66
CA GLY A 27 18.00 25.10 -11.81
C GLY A 27 17.26 25.52 -10.54
N ALA A 28 16.02 25.99 -10.66
CA ALA A 28 15.17 26.32 -9.52
C ALA A 28 14.85 25.10 -8.65
N CYS A 29 14.56 23.93 -9.25
CA CYS A 29 14.38 22.70 -8.48
C CYS A 29 15.64 22.33 -7.68
N ALA A 30 16.82 22.46 -8.27
CA ALA A 30 18.08 22.19 -7.60
C ALA A 30 18.37 23.19 -6.47
N LEU A 31 18.18 24.49 -6.72
CA LEU A 31 18.34 25.55 -5.71
C LEU A 31 17.36 25.37 -4.54
N LEU A 32 16.12 24.93 -4.80
CA LEU A 32 15.15 24.62 -3.75
C LEU A 32 15.59 23.41 -2.89
N LEU A 33 16.20 22.38 -3.49
CA LEU A 33 16.75 21.24 -2.73
C LEU A 33 17.97 21.65 -1.90
N LEU A 34 18.85 22.50 -2.43
CA LEU A 34 20.00 23.04 -1.69
C LEU A 34 19.56 23.99 -0.56
N ALA A 35 18.56 24.84 -0.80
CA ALA A 35 17.96 25.67 0.24
C ALA A 35 17.20 24.85 1.28
N PHE A 36 16.63 23.70 0.92
CA PHE A 36 16.09 22.77 1.91
C PHE A 36 17.20 22.06 2.69
N ALA A 37 18.36 21.78 2.06
CA ALA A 37 19.51 21.17 2.72
C ALA A 37 20.02 22.03 3.90
N THR A 38 20.08 23.36 3.77
CA THR A 38 20.49 24.25 4.87
C THR A 38 19.49 24.26 6.03
N LEU A 39 18.19 24.05 5.78
CA LEU A 39 17.16 23.90 6.83
C LEU A 39 17.25 22.57 7.61
N ILE A 40 18.01 21.60 7.10
CA ILE A 40 18.23 20.29 7.72
C ILE A 40 19.71 20.02 8.00
N GLU A 41 20.52 21.08 8.02
CA GLU A 41 21.94 21.00 8.38
C GLU A 41 22.12 20.33 9.76
N GLY A 42 23.15 19.51 9.90
CA GLY A 42 23.37 18.68 11.07
C GLY A 42 22.52 17.39 11.15
N ARG A 43 21.58 17.13 10.23
CA ARG A 43 20.89 15.83 10.17
C ARG A 43 21.67 14.82 9.31
N PRO A 44 22.26 13.75 9.90
CA PRO A 44 23.00 12.74 9.14
C PRO A 44 22.09 12.01 8.15
N GLY A 45 22.64 11.60 7.01
CA GLY A 45 21.91 11.00 5.88
C GLY A 45 21.09 12.02 5.07
N LEU A 46 20.18 12.74 5.71
CA LEU A 46 19.31 13.73 5.05
C LEU A 46 20.10 14.87 4.39
N TYR A 47 21.00 15.54 5.12
CA TYR A 47 21.80 16.64 4.58
C TYR A 47 22.60 16.27 3.31
N PRO A 48 23.44 15.21 3.32
CA PRO A 48 24.18 14.82 2.11
C PRO A 48 23.26 14.29 0.99
N ALA A 49 22.12 13.67 1.31
CA ALA A 49 21.16 13.24 0.29
C ALA A 49 20.58 14.43 -0.50
N PHE A 50 20.23 15.52 0.18
CA PHE A 50 19.71 16.73 -0.46
C PHE A 50 20.79 17.52 -1.20
N LEU A 51 22.00 17.65 -0.63
CA LEU A 51 23.14 18.22 -1.34
C LEU A 51 23.46 17.44 -2.62
N GLY A 52 23.55 16.12 -2.54
CA GLY A 52 23.81 15.25 -3.69
C GLY A 52 22.73 15.37 -4.77
N ALA A 53 21.46 15.36 -4.38
CA ALA A 53 20.33 15.54 -5.31
C ALA A 53 20.37 16.91 -6.01
N GLY A 54 20.63 18.00 -5.27
CA GLY A 54 20.78 19.34 -5.83
C GLY A 54 21.99 19.46 -6.76
N ALA A 55 23.15 18.96 -6.34
CA ALA A 55 24.39 18.98 -7.13
C ALA A 55 24.27 18.19 -8.44
N VAL A 56 23.63 17.01 -8.42
CA VAL A 56 23.37 16.21 -9.63
C VAL A 56 22.47 16.96 -10.61
N LEU A 57 21.39 17.60 -10.13
CA LEU A 57 20.51 18.41 -10.98
C LEU A 57 21.24 19.62 -11.58
N LEU A 58 22.08 20.33 -10.80
CA LEU A 58 22.89 21.44 -11.31
C LEU A 58 23.92 20.98 -12.35
N ALA A 59 24.66 19.90 -12.09
CA ALA A 59 25.66 19.36 -13.01
C ALA A 59 25.02 18.92 -14.33
N TRP A 60 23.86 18.25 -14.28
CA TRP A 60 23.13 17.83 -15.48
C TRP A 60 22.50 19.03 -16.22
N ALA A 61 21.96 20.03 -15.52
CA ALA A 61 21.50 21.27 -16.15
C ALA A 61 22.65 22.01 -16.86
N ALA A 62 23.83 22.10 -16.22
CA ALA A 62 25.03 22.70 -16.78
C ALA A 62 25.52 21.94 -18.03
N ALA A 63 25.50 20.61 -18.00
CA ALA A 63 25.86 19.77 -19.15
C ALA A 63 24.93 19.96 -20.37
N LEU A 64 23.69 20.43 -20.18
CA LEU A 64 22.77 20.75 -21.28
C LEU A 64 22.94 22.17 -21.85
N LEU A 65 23.62 23.10 -21.15
CA LEU A 65 23.82 24.48 -21.63
C LEU A 65 24.50 24.56 -23.01
N PRO A 66 25.58 23.80 -23.33
CA PRO A 66 26.22 23.87 -24.65
C PRO A 66 25.30 23.37 -25.77
N GLY A 67 24.40 22.42 -25.46
CA GLY A 67 23.43 21.88 -26.41
C GLY A 67 22.23 22.79 -26.63
N ALA A 68 21.81 23.55 -25.60
CA ALA A 68 20.72 24.52 -25.65
C ALA A 68 21.05 25.78 -26.47
N SER A 69 22.34 26.12 -26.58
CA SER A 69 22.85 27.31 -27.29
C SER A 69 23.25 27.07 -28.75
N ARG A 70 23.22 25.82 -29.24
CA ARG A 70 23.55 25.48 -30.64
C ARG A 70 22.31 25.56 -31.55
N GLN A 71 22.45 26.23 -32.70
CA GLN A 71 21.36 26.68 -33.58
C GLN A 71 20.51 25.58 -34.29
N GLY A 72 20.64 24.30 -33.92
CA GLY A 72 19.98 23.19 -34.61
C GLY A 72 18.52 22.94 -34.19
N GLU A 73 18.27 22.72 -32.90
CA GLU A 73 16.93 22.48 -32.34
C GLU A 73 16.84 23.04 -30.90
N PRO A 74 15.97 24.03 -30.63
CA PRO A 74 15.84 24.64 -29.32
C PRO A 74 15.18 23.70 -28.31
N LEU A 75 15.56 23.84 -27.03
CA LEU A 75 14.80 23.22 -25.94
C LEU A 75 13.42 23.86 -25.83
N THR A 76 12.38 23.04 -25.80
CA THR A 76 10.98 23.51 -25.74
C THR A 76 10.28 23.06 -24.46
N LEU A 77 9.37 23.91 -23.98
CA LEU A 77 8.51 23.68 -22.82
C LEU A 77 7.05 23.77 -23.26
N THR A 78 6.28 22.73 -23.01
CA THR A 78 4.84 22.67 -23.29
C THR A 78 4.07 22.43 -21.99
N VAL A 79 2.78 22.80 -21.94
CA VAL A 79 1.93 22.57 -20.76
C VAL A 79 0.89 21.49 -21.10
N ALA A 80 0.93 20.38 -20.36
CA ALA A 80 0.14 19.17 -20.61
C ALA A 80 -0.66 18.73 -19.37
N LEU A 81 -1.80 19.38 -19.14
CA LEU A 81 -2.72 19.06 -18.04
C LEU A 81 -3.56 17.81 -18.35
N ARG A 82 -2.94 16.63 -18.22
CA ARG A 82 -3.57 15.33 -18.46
C ARG A 82 -4.54 14.95 -17.34
N LYS A 83 -5.78 14.62 -17.71
CA LYS A 83 -6.86 14.33 -16.74
C LYS A 83 -6.56 13.17 -15.79
N HIS A 84 -5.93 12.10 -16.27
CA HIS A 84 -5.59 10.95 -15.44
C HIS A 84 -4.57 11.30 -14.34
N HIS A 85 -3.58 12.16 -14.64
CA HIS A 85 -2.58 12.54 -13.65
C HIS A 85 -3.20 13.29 -12.46
N TRP A 86 -3.96 14.37 -12.70
CA TRP A 86 -4.49 15.16 -11.58
C TRP A 86 -5.60 14.44 -10.81
N VAL A 87 -6.43 13.61 -11.48
CA VAL A 87 -7.45 12.78 -10.79
C VAL A 87 -6.78 11.74 -9.89
N GLN A 88 -5.71 11.08 -10.35
CA GLN A 88 -4.97 10.11 -9.53
C GLN A 88 -4.23 10.80 -8.37
N ALA A 89 -3.63 11.97 -8.61
CA ALA A 89 -2.99 12.76 -7.57
C ALA A 89 -3.99 13.16 -6.47
N LEU A 90 -5.20 13.64 -6.82
CA LEU A 90 -6.24 13.94 -5.84
C LEU A 90 -6.61 12.72 -5.00
N ALA A 91 -6.86 11.57 -5.64
CA ALA A 91 -7.21 10.34 -4.93
C ALA A 91 -6.12 9.91 -3.93
N GLN A 92 -4.84 10.01 -4.32
CA GLN A 92 -3.72 9.68 -3.45
C GLN A 92 -3.49 10.72 -2.35
N ILE A 93 -3.72 12.02 -2.62
CA ILE A 93 -3.71 13.08 -1.61
C ILE A 93 -4.81 12.83 -0.57
N THR A 94 -6.03 12.49 -0.98
CA THR A 94 -7.12 12.15 -0.06
C THR A 94 -6.73 11.00 0.88
N VAL A 95 -6.16 9.92 0.36
CA VAL A 95 -5.70 8.78 1.18
C VAL A 95 -4.54 9.18 2.10
N LEU A 96 -3.55 9.94 1.61
CA LEU A 96 -2.38 10.36 2.38
C LEU A 96 -2.76 11.32 3.53
N LEU A 97 -3.66 12.28 3.27
CA LEU A 97 -4.16 13.21 4.28
C LEU A 97 -5.03 12.48 5.32
N TYR A 98 -5.90 11.57 4.88
CA TYR A 98 -6.74 10.80 5.80
C TYR A 98 -5.89 9.90 6.72
N TRP A 99 -4.91 9.19 6.15
CA TRP A 99 -3.95 8.40 6.93
C TRP A 99 -3.14 9.27 7.89
N GLY A 100 -2.60 10.41 7.43
CA GLY A 100 -1.81 11.30 8.28
C GLY A 100 -2.58 12.04 9.38
N TRP A 101 -3.89 12.22 9.23
CA TRP A 101 -4.76 12.72 10.29
C TRP A 101 -4.72 11.80 11.53
N HIS A 102 -4.77 10.48 11.31
CA HIS A 102 -4.71 9.47 12.36
C HIS A 102 -3.27 9.05 12.72
N VAL A 103 -2.29 9.30 11.84
CA VAL A 103 -0.91 8.79 11.99
C VAL A 103 0.09 9.93 11.83
N ARG A 104 0.47 10.54 12.97
CA ARG A 104 1.25 11.80 13.02
C ARG A 104 2.59 11.77 12.27
N PHE A 105 3.27 10.62 12.20
CA PHE A 105 4.57 10.52 11.51
C PHE A 105 4.45 10.75 9.98
N VAL A 106 3.27 10.56 9.39
CA VAL A 106 3.01 10.87 7.98
C VAL A 106 3.13 12.37 7.71
N TYR A 107 2.60 13.21 8.62
CA TYR A 107 2.71 14.66 8.49
C TYR A 107 4.14 15.16 8.72
N ALA A 108 4.92 14.51 9.59
CA ALA A 108 6.36 14.77 9.72
C ALA A 108 7.14 14.47 8.42
N PHE A 109 6.63 13.58 7.56
CA PHE A 109 7.24 13.23 6.28
C PHE A 109 6.83 14.14 5.10
N LEU A 110 5.78 14.98 5.24
CA LEU A 110 5.29 15.83 4.16
C LEU A 110 6.36 16.75 3.52
N PRO A 111 7.28 17.39 4.27
CA PRO A 111 8.37 18.17 3.67
C PRO A 111 9.29 17.32 2.77
N LEU A 112 9.53 16.07 3.16
CA LEU A 112 10.33 15.11 2.37
C LEU A 112 9.56 14.65 1.12
N ILE A 113 8.23 14.54 1.18
CA ILE A 113 7.40 14.27 -0.01
C ILE A 113 7.42 15.47 -0.98
N ALA A 114 7.35 16.70 -0.46
CA ALA A 114 7.47 17.91 -1.28
C ALA A 114 8.84 17.99 -1.98
N ALA A 115 9.93 17.69 -1.26
CA ALA A 115 11.27 17.59 -1.84
C ALA A 115 11.38 16.52 -2.94
N GLN A 116 10.77 15.34 -2.75
CA GLN A 116 10.70 14.31 -3.77
C GLN A 116 9.95 14.78 -5.03
N ILE A 117 8.87 15.57 -4.90
CA ILE A 117 8.16 16.18 -6.03
C ILE A 117 9.06 17.19 -6.77
N ILE A 118 9.78 18.06 -6.05
CA ILE A 118 10.72 19.04 -6.63
C ILE A 118 11.83 18.31 -7.41
N PHE A 119 12.45 17.30 -6.80
CA PHE A 119 13.46 16.48 -7.46
C PHE A 119 12.92 15.77 -8.71
N ALA A 120 11.71 15.25 -8.64
CA ALA A 120 11.04 14.59 -9.77
C ALA A 120 10.78 15.54 -10.95
N TYR A 121 10.40 16.80 -10.70
CA TYR A 121 10.33 17.83 -11.74
C TYR A 121 11.70 18.13 -12.36
N GLY A 122 12.76 18.19 -11.54
CA GLY A 122 14.14 18.30 -12.02
C GLY A 122 14.53 17.16 -12.96
N VAL A 123 14.36 15.91 -12.52
CA VAL A 123 14.75 14.71 -13.31
C VAL A 123 13.88 14.54 -14.57
N ASP A 124 12.55 14.64 -14.49
CA ASP A 124 11.66 14.43 -15.65
C ASP A 124 11.91 15.47 -16.76
N SER A 125 12.23 16.70 -16.36
CA SER A 125 12.53 17.80 -17.30
C SER A 125 13.91 17.64 -17.96
N LEU A 126 14.97 17.44 -17.17
CA LEU A 126 16.34 17.22 -17.69
C LEU A 126 16.42 15.97 -18.58
N LEU A 127 15.79 14.86 -18.18
CA LEU A 127 15.74 13.64 -18.96
C LEU A 127 14.96 13.83 -20.27
N SER A 128 13.84 14.57 -20.23
CA SER A 128 13.05 14.87 -21.42
C SER A 128 13.81 15.76 -22.42
N TRP A 129 14.51 16.80 -21.96
CA TRP A 129 15.32 17.64 -22.85
C TRP A 129 16.54 16.91 -23.40
N SER A 130 17.24 16.12 -22.57
CA SER A 130 18.39 15.31 -22.98
C SER A 130 18.06 14.37 -24.15
N ARG A 131 16.83 13.84 -24.19
CA ARG A 131 16.44 12.79 -25.17
C ARG A 131 15.47 13.20 -26.25
N ARG A 132 14.67 14.26 -26.06
CA ARG A 132 13.61 14.69 -27.00
C ARG A 132 13.62 16.18 -27.33
N ARG A 133 14.50 16.99 -26.73
CA ARG A 133 14.47 18.47 -26.81
C ARG A 133 13.14 19.12 -26.37
N THR A 134 12.15 18.36 -25.88
CA THR A 134 10.85 18.87 -25.44
C THR A 134 10.43 18.27 -24.11
N TYR A 135 9.94 19.12 -23.20
CA TYR A 135 9.36 18.72 -21.92
C TYR A 135 7.91 19.20 -21.82
N ALA A 136 7.06 18.37 -21.21
CA ALA A 136 5.63 18.60 -21.05
C ALA A 136 5.29 18.77 -19.57
N LEU A 137 5.31 20.02 -19.10
CA LEU A 137 5.02 20.38 -17.72
C LEU A 137 3.55 20.13 -17.40
N GLY A 138 3.30 19.47 -16.27
CA GLY A 138 1.96 19.19 -15.76
C GLY A 138 2.01 18.30 -14.54
N PHE A 139 0.88 17.71 -14.17
CA PHE A 139 0.74 16.87 -12.97
C PHE A 139 1.45 15.50 -13.03
N GLY A 140 2.29 15.23 -14.05
CA GLY A 140 2.93 13.92 -14.22
C GLY A 140 3.71 13.41 -13.00
N PRO A 141 4.51 14.27 -12.32
CA PRO A 141 5.26 13.84 -11.15
C PRO A 141 4.43 13.52 -9.90
N PHE A 142 3.29 14.18 -9.71
CA PHE A 142 2.50 14.03 -8.48
C PHE A 142 2.05 12.56 -8.26
N PRO A 143 1.38 11.87 -9.20
CA PRO A 143 0.98 10.48 -8.99
C PRO A 143 2.13 9.50 -8.79
N VAL A 144 3.28 9.77 -9.39
CA VAL A 144 4.46 8.90 -9.27
C VAL A 144 5.01 8.97 -7.86
N ILE A 145 5.24 10.19 -7.35
CA ILE A 145 5.78 10.41 -6.02
C ILE A 145 4.78 10.04 -4.92
N LEU A 146 3.52 10.43 -5.06
CA LEU A 146 2.48 10.07 -4.10
C LEU A 146 2.25 8.56 -4.06
N SER A 147 2.28 7.86 -5.20
CA SER A 147 2.24 6.38 -5.24
C SER A 147 3.42 5.76 -4.50
N ILE A 148 4.66 6.18 -4.79
CA ILE A 148 5.85 5.70 -4.06
C ILE A 148 5.66 5.90 -2.55
N ASN A 149 5.21 7.08 -2.15
CA ASN A 149 5.01 7.44 -0.74
C ASN A 149 3.74 6.86 -0.10
N LEU A 150 2.94 6.04 -0.81
CA LEU A 150 1.88 5.22 -0.21
C LEU A 150 2.34 3.79 0.10
N PHE A 151 3.55 3.37 -0.33
CA PHE A 151 4.01 1.98 -0.20
C PHE A 151 5.42 1.81 0.37
N LEU A 152 6.36 2.73 0.14
CA LEU A 152 7.75 2.56 0.60
C LEU A 152 8.47 3.89 0.82
N TRP A 153 8.92 4.13 2.05
CA TRP A 153 9.87 5.20 2.39
C TRP A 153 11.17 4.57 2.89
N LEU A 154 12.30 5.07 2.39
CA LEU A 154 13.59 4.89 3.04
C LEU A 154 13.62 5.74 4.32
N ARG A 155 14.27 5.24 5.37
CA ARG A 155 14.46 6.02 6.61
C ARG A 155 15.35 7.25 6.35
N PRO A 156 15.27 8.31 7.20
CA PRO A 156 16.02 9.55 7.01
C PRO A 156 17.53 9.37 6.79
N GLU A 157 18.15 8.38 7.44
CA GLU A 157 19.59 8.08 7.39
C GLU A 157 20.02 7.53 6.02
N TRP A 158 19.05 6.98 5.27
CA TRP A 158 19.23 6.32 3.97
C TRP A 158 18.52 7.06 2.82
N PHE A 159 18.10 8.30 3.04
CA PHE A 159 17.18 9.02 2.15
C PHE A 159 17.75 9.32 0.76
N GLN A 160 19.07 9.25 0.55
CA GLN A 160 19.69 9.29 -0.78
C GLN A 160 19.10 8.21 -1.71
N TRP A 161 18.78 7.03 -1.16
CA TRP A 161 18.16 5.94 -1.90
C TRP A 161 16.71 6.23 -2.30
N GLN A 162 16.00 7.12 -1.60
CA GLN A 162 14.69 7.61 -2.02
C GLN A 162 14.80 8.41 -3.33
N PHE A 163 15.80 9.31 -3.44
CA PHE A 163 16.06 10.04 -4.68
C PHE A 163 16.54 9.11 -5.81
N VAL A 164 17.38 8.12 -5.53
CA VAL A 164 17.77 7.10 -6.52
C VAL A 164 16.56 6.31 -7.01
N MET A 165 15.68 5.86 -6.11
CA MET A 165 14.44 5.14 -6.46
C MET A 165 13.55 5.98 -7.40
N ILE A 166 13.42 7.27 -7.14
CA ILE A 166 12.70 8.20 -8.02
C ILE A 166 13.38 8.31 -9.39
N ALA A 167 14.71 8.52 -9.43
CA ALA A 167 15.46 8.62 -10.67
C ALA A 167 15.33 7.35 -11.52
N VAL A 168 15.41 6.17 -10.91
CA VAL A 168 15.16 4.86 -11.57
C VAL A 168 13.74 4.79 -12.15
N GLY A 169 12.72 5.33 -11.48
CA GLY A 169 11.36 5.41 -12.00
C GLY A 169 11.25 6.23 -13.30
N TYR A 170 11.89 7.40 -13.34
CA TYR A 170 11.92 8.25 -14.54
C TYR A 170 12.78 7.66 -15.66
N LEU A 171 13.95 7.11 -15.33
CA LEU A 171 14.81 6.41 -16.29
C LEU A 171 14.07 5.22 -16.89
N GLY A 172 13.40 4.39 -16.09
CA GLY A 172 12.60 3.25 -16.58
C GLY A 172 11.43 3.68 -17.48
N LYS A 173 10.66 4.70 -17.06
CA LYS A 173 9.60 5.35 -17.86
C LYS A 173 10.12 5.83 -19.22
N ASP A 174 11.31 6.41 -19.28
CA ASP A 174 11.80 7.04 -20.50
C ASP A 174 12.58 6.07 -21.41
N LEU A 175 13.42 5.21 -20.84
CA LEU A 175 14.29 4.28 -21.56
C LEU A 175 13.53 3.00 -21.96
N ILE A 176 12.72 2.42 -21.07
CA ILE A 176 12.10 1.11 -21.29
C ILE A 176 10.73 1.27 -21.96
N ARG A 177 10.77 1.39 -23.28
CA ARG A 177 9.61 1.69 -24.13
C ARG A 177 9.44 0.66 -25.23
N TRP A 178 8.21 0.55 -25.73
CA TRP A 178 7.84 -0.32 -26.85
C TRP A 178 7.00 0.44 -27.88
N ASN A 179 6.97 -0.03 -29.13
CA ASN A 179 6.06 0.51 -30.15
C ASN A 179 4.69 -0.19 -30.05
N ARG A 180 3.67 0.50 -29.51
CA ARG A 180 2.29 0.00 -29.34
C ARG A 180 1.38 0.77 -30.31
N ASP A 181 1.03 0.12 -31.42
CA ASP A 181 0.18 0.65 -32.50
C ASP A 181 0.73 1.92 -33.16
N GLY A 182 2.00 1.88 -33.58
CA GLY A 182 2.70 3.00 -34.22
C GLY A 182 3.11 4.12 -33.27
N ARG A 183 2.91 3.97 -31.95
CA ARG A 183 3.29 4.97 -30.94
C ARG A 183 4.25 4.39 -29.91
N SER A 184 5.32 5.12 -29.62
CA SER A 184 6.23 4.77 -28.52
C SER A 184 5.57 5.01 -27.17
N ALA A 185 5.37 3.95 -26.39
CA ALA A 185 4.79 3.98 -25.05
C ALA A 185 5.77 3.34 -24.05
N HIS A 186 5.76 3.78 -22.79
CA HIS A 186 6.47 3.08 -21.73
C HIS A 186 5.77 1.75 -21.42
N ILE A 187 6.56 0.77 -20.96
CA ILE A 187 6.03 -0.55 -20.61
C ILE A 187 5.48 -0.53 -19.18
N PHE A 188 6.28 -0.03 -18.24
CA PHE A 188 6.03 -0.12 -16.82
C PHE A 188 5.34 1.12 -16.25
N ASN A 189 4.53 0.92 -15.20
CA ASN A 189 4.06 2.04 -14.39
C ASN A 189 5.26 2.73 -13.69
N PRO A 190 5.42 4.06 -13.82
CA PRO A 190 6.62 4.76 -13.34
C PRO A 190 6.86 4.71 -11.83
N SER A 191 5.83 4.40 -11.03
CA SER A 191 5.97 4.18 -9.59
C SER A 191 6.17 2.71 -9.22
N SER A 192 5.50 1.77 -9.91
CA SER A 192 5.58 0.36 -9.53
C SER A 192 6.89 -0.31 -9.91
N LEU A 193 7.53 0.11 -11.01
CA LEU A 193 8.85 -0.40 -11.40
C LEU A 193 9.93 -0.13 -10.33
N PRO A 194 10.19 1.12 -9.91
CA PRO A 194 11.20 1.37 -8.90
C PRO A 194 10.82 0.76 -7.55
N LEU A 195 9.54 0.78 -7.15
CA LEU A 195 9.05 0.11 -5.94
C LEU A 195 9.37 -1.40 -5.94
N ALA A 196 9.16 -2.10 -7.05
CA ALA A 196 9.43 -3.53 -7.16
C ALA A 196 10.94 -3.84 -7.27
N LEU A 197 11.71 -3.01 -7.99
CA LEU A 197 13.17 -3.17 -8.06
C LEU A 197 13.82 -2.97 -6.69
N PHE A 198 13.39 -1.95 -5.94
CA PHE A 198 13.84 -1.73 -4.56
C PHE A 198 13.35 -2.83 -3.62
N ALA A 199 12.12 -3.31 -3.77
CA ALA A 199 11.63 -4.47 -3.02
C ALA A 199 12.55 -5.69 -3.20
N VAL A 200 12.85 -6.08 -4.45
CA VAL A 200 13.75 -7.20 -4.75
C VAL A 200 15.15 -6.95 -4.18
N ALA A 201 15.71 -5.75 -4.36
CA ALA A 201 17.02 -5.42 -3.81
C ALA A 201 17.05 -5.57 -2.28
N LEU A 202 16.11 -4.94 -1.56
CA LEU A 202 16.01 -4.96 -0.10
C LEU A 202 15.73 -6.36 0.49
N ILE A 203 15.05 -7.22 -0.26
CA ILE A 203 14.87 -8.65 0.09
C ILE A 203 16.20 -9.39 -0.08
N VAL A 204 16.87 -9.25 -1.23
CA VAL A 204 18.12 -9.96 -1.55
C VAL A 204 19.29 -9.53 -0.65
N THR A 205 19.35 -8.26 -0.24
CA THR A 205 20.37 -7.75 0.69
C THR A 205 20.00 -7.94 2.16
N GLY A 206 18.82 -8.47 2.48
CA GLY A 206 18.32 -8.60 3.86
C GLY A 206 18.07 -7.25 4.57
N SER A 207 18.15 -6.12 3.86
CA SER A 207 18.19 -4.77 4.45
C SER A 207 16.83 -4.07 4.43
N SER A 208 15.74 -4.80 4.67
CA SER A 208 14.37 -4.24 4.64
C SER A 208 14.09 -3.30 5.83
N ASP A 209 14.88 -3.42 6.89
CA ASP A 209 14.88 -2.62 8.12
C ASP A 209 15.25 -1.14 7.89
N ILE A 210 16.05 -0.83 6.85
CA ILE A 210 16.41 0.55 6.46
C ILE A 210 15.22 1.34 5.91
N THR A 211 14.05 0.70 5.80
CA THR A 211 12.80 1.29 5.32
C THR A 211 11.78 1.46 6.45
N LEU A 212 10.77 2.27 6.19
CA LEU A 212 9.54 2.34 6.98
C LEU A 212 8.42 1.48 6.39
N GLY A 213 8.71 0.59 5.43
CA GLY A 213 7.68 -0.14 4.66
C GLY A 213 6.72 -0.98 5.54
N GLN A 214 7.23 -1.64 6.58
CA GLN A 214 6.40 -2.33 7.57
C GLN A 214 5.52 -1.36 8.37
N ALA A 215 6.09 -0.25 8.87
CA ALA A 215 5.35 0.76 9.63
C ALA A 215 4.25 1.43 8.80
N ILE A 216 4.50 1.65 7.51
CA ILE A 216 3.51 2.12 6.53
C ILE A 216 2.40 1.09 6.37
N ALA A 217 2.75 -0.18 6.11
CA ALA A 217 1.79 -1.25 5.89
C ALA A 217 0.88 -1.49 7.11
N THR A 218 1.43 -1.51 8.33
CA THR A 218 0.65 -1.67 9.56
C THR A 218 -0.19 -0.44 9.89
N SER A 219 0.40 0.77 9.86
CA SER A 219 -0.32 1.99 10.29
C SER A 219 -1.44 2.42 9.32
N GLN A 220 -1.48 1.89 8.10
CA GLN A 220 -2.62 2.05 7.18
C GLN A 220 -3.91 1.39 7.70
N TYR A 221 -3.85 0.50 8.69
CA TYR A 221 -5.03 -0.06 9.37
C TYR A 221 -5.58 0.84 10.51
N TYR A 222 -4.83 1.86 10.94
CA TYR A 222 -5.21 2.68 12.09
C TYR A 222 -6.39 3.63 11.81
N PRO A 223 -6.49 4.29 10.63
CA PRO A 223 -7.66 5.10 10.29
C PRO A 223 -8.92 4.24 10.25
N PRO A 224 -10.04 4.66 10.86
CA PRO A 224 -11.29 3.91 10.77
C PRO A 224 -11.81 3.91 9.33
N ASN A 225 -12.49 2.84 8.91
CA ASN A 225 -13.13 2.75 7.60
C ASN A 225 -12.18 2.98 6.40
N MET A 226 -10.88 2.68 6.53
CA MET A 226 -9.87 2.98 5.49
C MET A 226 -10.22 2.36 4.13
N TYR A 227 -10.82 1.16 4.10
CA TYR A 227 -11.35 0.55 2.87
C TYR A 227 -12.38 1.44 2.14
N LEU A 228 -13.29 2.08 2.87
CA LEU A 228 -14.29 2.99 2.33
C LEU A 228 -13.63 4.26 1.76
N VAL A 229 -12.65 4.83 2.46
CA VAL A 229 -11.92 6.02 1.97
C VAL A 229 -11.16 5.71 0.67
N ILE A 230 -10.46 4.56 0.61
CA ILE A 230 -9.77 4.12 -0.61
C ILE A 230 -10.77 3.88 -1.77
N PHE A 231 -11.90 3.22 -1.48
CA PHE A 231 -12.96 2.96 -2.45
C PHE A 231 -13.52 4.28 -3.02
N LEU A 232 -13.92 5.22 -2.16
CA LEU A 232 -14.49 6.52 -2.54
C LEU A 232 -13.48 7.38 -3.31
N ALA A 233 -12.23 7.47 -2.83
CA ALA A 233 -11.17 8.23 -3.50
C ALA A 233 -10.89 7.72 -4.92
N ALA A 234 -11.08 6.43 -5.18
CA ALA A 234 -10.87 5.81 -6.49
C ALA A 234 -12.06 5.93 -7.45
N LEU A 235 -13.30 6.18 -6.97
CA LEU A 235 -14.51 6.27 -7.81
C LEU A 235 -14.37 7.21 -9.02
N PRO A 236 -13.79 8.43 -8.90
CA PRO A 236 -13.61 9.33 -10.05
C PRO A 236 -12.73 8.69 -11.14
N GLY A 237 -11.66 8.01 -10.77
CA GLY A 237 -10.79 7.30 -11.71
C GLY A 237 -11.49 6.12 -12.38
N GLN A 238 -12.28 5.36 -11.61
CA GLN A 238 -13.07 4.24 -12.11
C GLN A 238 -14.11 4.69 -13.15
N LEU A 239 -14.88 5.74 -12.87
CA LEU A 239 -15.89 6.29 -13.78
C LEU A 239 -15.27 6.90 -15.05
N LEU A 240 -14.16 7.64 -14.90
CA LEU A 240 -13.55 8.38 -16.02
C LEU A 240 -12.72 7.48 -16.95
N PHE A 241 -11.96 6.54 -16.39
CA PHE A 241 -10.96 5.76 -17.14
C PHE A 241 -11.31 4.26 -17.26
N GLY A 242 -12.37 3.83 -16.58
CA GLY A 242 -12.89 2.47 -16.66
C GLY A 242 -11.99 1.44 -15.99
N VAL A 243 -11.30 1.84 -14.93
CA VAL A 243 -10.34 0.98 -14.19
C VAL A 243 -11.02 0.00 -13.24
N ALA A 244 -12.31 0.18 -12.93
CA ALA A 244 -13.14 -0.79 -12.21
C ALA A 244 -13.07 -2.21 -12.84
N ARG A 245 -12.93 -2.30 -14.17
CA ARG A 245 -12.74 -3.55 -14.92
C ARG A 245 -11.44 -4.30 -14.58
N MET A 246 -10.53 -3.70 -13.82
CA MET A 246 -9.31 -4.32 -13.29
C MET A 246 -9.41 -4.45 -11.76
N THR A 247 -9.81 -3.37 -11.07
CA THR A 247 -9.95 -3.34 -9.60
C THR A 247 -10.96 -4.36 -9.07
N MET A 248 -12.18 -4.41 -9.62
CA MET A 248 -13.22 -5.35 -9.20
C MET A 248 -12.76 -6.81 -9.29
N PRO A 249 -12.28 -7.32 -10.45
CA PRO A 249 -11.80 -8.70 -10.51
C PRO A 249 -10.56 -8.96 -9.66
N ALA A 250 -9.69 -7.98 -9.41
CA ALA A 250 -8.57 -8.16 -8.48
C ALA A 250 -9.02 -8.39 -7.04
N VAL A 251 -9.94 -7.55 -6.54
CA VAL A 251 -10.53 -7.70 -5.20
C VAL A 251 -11.29 -9.02 -5.09
N VAL A 252 -12.18 -9.30 -6.05
CA VAL A 252 -12.98 -10.54 -6.04
C VAL A 252 -12.08 -11.78 -6.07
N THR A 253 -11.00 -11.78 -6.85
CA THR A 253 -10.05 -12.91 -6.90
C THR A 253 -9.35 -13.10 -5.56
N ALA A 254 -8.80 -12.03 -4.96
CA ALA A 254 -8.13 -12.13 -3.67
C ALA A 254 -9.09 -12.57 -2.54
N TYR A 255 -10.32 -12.04 -2.52
CA TYR A 255 -11.36 -12.47 -1.58
C TYR A 255 -11.72 -13.96 -1.76
N LEU A 256 -11.97 -14.41 -2.99
CA LEU A 256 -12.30 -15.81 -3.26
C LEU A 256 -11.17 -16.77 -2.87
N ILE A 257 -9.90 -16.43 -3.15
CA ILE A 257 -8.76 -17.25 -2.70
C ILE A 257 -8.71 -17.30 -1.16
N SER A 258 -8.94 -16.16 -0.50
CA SER A 258 -8.95 -16.08 0.97
C SER A 258 -10.09 -16.90 1.60
N VAL A 259 -11.28 -16.88 1.01
CA VAL A 259 -12.43 -17.71 1.43
C VAL A 259 -12.17 -19.19 1.18
N VAL A 260 -11.67 -19.57 0.00
CA VAL A 260 -11.33 -20.97 -0.31
C VAL A 260 -10.24 -21.49 0.63
N TYR A 261 -9.22 -20.68 0.95
CA TYR A 261 -8.21 -21.04 1.93
C TYR A 261 -8.82 -21.26 3.32
N PHE A 262 -9.68 -20.36 3.80
CA PHE A 262 -10.37 -20.52 5.08
C PHE A 262 -11.22 -21.80 5.14
N GLN A 263 -11.99 -22.10 4.08
CA GLN A 263 -12.77 -23.33 4.00
C GLN A 263 -11.90 -24.61 3.94
N ALA A 264 -10.67 -24.51 3.43
CA ALA A 264 -9.74 -25.64 3.33
C ALA A 264 -8.87 -25.86 4.58
N THR A 265 -8.62 -24.82 5.40
CA THR A 265 -7.65 -24.88 6.53
C THR A 265 -8.22 -24.50 7.89
N GLY A 266 -9.45 -23.97 7.97
CA GLY A 266 -10.02 -23.38 9.18
C GLY A 266 -9.37 -22.06 9.62
N THR A 267 -8.37 -21.55 8.91
CA THR A 267 -7.60 -20.34 9.28
C THR A 267 -7.60 -19.31 8.16
N TYR A 268 -7.44 -18.03 8.51
CA TYR A 268 -7.34 -16.99 7.49
C TYR A 268 -5.95 -16.95 6.84
N LEU A 269 -5.91 -16.77 5.53
CA LEU A 269 -4.66 -16.70 4.77
C LEU A 269 -3.84 -15.49 5.20
N PHE A 270 -4.43 -14.30 5.10
CA PHE A 270 -3.95 -13.10 5.79
C PHE A 270 -4.64 -13.07 7.15
N PHE A 271 -3.88 -12.98 8.24
CA PHE A 271 -4.40 -13.28 9.58
C PHE A 271 -5.56 -12.36 10.05
N ASP A 272 -5.57 -11.09 9.64
CA ASP A 272 -6.45 -10.06 10.22
C ASP A 272 -7.55 -9.53 9.28
N SER A 273 -7.61 -10.06 8.06
CA SER A 273 -8.44 -9.53 6.98
C SER A 273 -8.51 -10.54 5.82
N HIS A 274 -9.54 -10.47 4.96
CA HIS A 274 -9.50 -11.27 3.73
C HIS A 274 -8.59 -10.65 2.66
N ILE A 275 -8.41 -9.32 2.68
CA ILE A 275 -7.55 -8.56 1.78
C ILE A 275 -6.91 -7.44 2.60
N PRO A 276 -5.58 -7.43 2.80
CA PRO A 276 -4.91 -6.39 3.58
C PRO A 276 -5.16 -4.97 3.04
N VAL A 277 -5.27 -3.97 3.93
CA VAL A 277 -5.48 -2.56 3.53
C VAL A 277 -4.44 -2.08 2.49
N PRO A 278 -3.13 -2.35 2.63
CA PRO A 278 -2.13 -1.93 1.64
C PRO A 278 -2.29 -2.65 0.28
N VAL A 279 -2.83 -3.88 0.27
CA VAL A 279 -3.12 -4.64 -0.95
C VAL A 279 -4.35 -4.05 -1.65
N PHE A 280 -5.40 -3.76 -0.88
CA PHE A 280 -6.60 -3.07 -1.37
C PHE A 280 -6.25 -1.69 -1.95
N LEU A 281 -5.36 -0.92 -1.29
CA LEU A 281 -4.81 0.33 -1.80
C LEU A 281 -4.08 0.14 -3.14
N GLY A 282 -3.25 -0.91 -3.26
CA GLY A 282 -2.58 -1.30 -4.51
C GLY A 282 -3.56 -1.57 -5.65
N MET A 283 -4.65 -2.30 -5.36
CA MET A 283 -5.74 -2.62 -6.31
C MET A 283 -6.52 -1.38 -6.78
N HIS A 284 -6.44 -0.26 -6.07
CA HIS A 284 -7.16 0.96 -6.41
C HIS A 284 -6.28 2.03 -7.07
N LEU A 285 -5.06 2.26 -6.55
CA LEU A 285 -4.25 3.44 -6.90
C LEU A 285 -2.82 3.14 -7.42
N LEU A 286 -2.36 1.87 -7.38
CA LEU A 286 -1.04 1.46 -7.89
C LEU A 286 -1.13 0.87 -9.30
N PHE A 287 -1.78 -0.29 -9.46
CA PHE A 287 -1.74 -1.05 -10.73
C PHE A 287 -2.73 -0.55 -11.80
N THR A 288 -3.53 0.46 -11.48
CA THR A 288 -4.69 0.91 -12.27
C THR A 288 -4.39 1.94 -13.36
N ASP A 289 -3.12 2.28 -13.61
CA ASP A 289 -2.73 3.24 -14.66
C ASP A 289 -3.19 2.78 -16.07
N PRO A 290 -4.07 3.54 -16.75
CA PRO A 290 -4.57 3.20 -18.08
C PRO A 290 -3.49 3.13 -19.17
N SER A 291 -2.32 3.73 -18.94
CA SER A 291 -1.20 3.79 -19.90
C SER A 291 -0.47 2.45 -20.00
N THR A 292 -0.38 1.73 -18.89
CA THR A 292 0.43 0.52 -18.69
C THR A 292 -0.41 -0.76 -18.51
N ALA A 293 -1.71 -0.64 -18.72
CA ALA A 293 -2.69 -1.73 -18.67
C ALA A 293 -3.09 -2.27 -20.07
N PRO A 294 -3.84 -3.39 -20.12
CA PRO A 294 -4.49 -3.87 -21.35
C PRO A 294 -5.58 -2.92 -21.87
N ARG A 295 -5.81 -2.98 -23.20
CA ARG A 295 -6.84 -2.16 -23.85
C ARG A 295 -8.16 -2.90 -24.04
N SER A 296 -8.12 -4.21 -24.23
CA SER A 296 -9.32 -5.04 -24.32
C SER A 296 -10.05 -5.13 -22.98
N GLU A 297 -11.37 -5.32 -23.01
CA GLU A 297 -12.19 -5.45 -21.81
C GLU A 297 -11.88 -6.76 -21.06
N SER A 298 -11.84 -7.86 -21.81
CA SER A 298 -11.39 -9.17 -21.33
C SER A 298 -9.96 -9.15 -20.82
N GLY A 299 -9.05 -8.42 -21.48
CA GLY A 299 -7.67 -8.26 -21.02
C GLY A 299 -7.56 -7.48 -19.70
N ARG A 300 -8.37 -6.43 -19.51
CA ARG A 300 -8.45 -5.72 -18.22
C ARG A 300 -8.95 -6.61 -17.09
N ILE A 301 -9.98 -7.42 -17.35
CA ILE A 301 -10.50 -8.38 -16.37
C ILE A 301 -9.42 -9.41 -16.01
N ALA A 302 -8.78 -10.02 -17.01
CA ALA A 302 -7.69 -10.98 -16.79
C ALA A 302 -6.49 -10.37 -16.04
N PHE A 303 -6.14 -9.12 -16.32
CA PHE A 303 -5.08 -8.38 -15.61
C PHE A 303 -5.44 -8.13 -14.15
N GLY A 304 -6.72 -7.85 -13.84
CA GLY A 304 -7.22 -7.80 -12.47
C GLY A 304 -7.11 -9.14 -11.75
N VAL A 305 -7.62 -10.23 -12.37
CA VAL A 305 -7.53 -11.59 -11.80
C VAL A 305 -6.08 -11.98 -11.53
N LEU A 306 -5.17 -11.79 -12.50
CA LEU A 306 -3.75 -12.09 -12.35
C LEU A 306 -3.06 -11.22 -11.30
N TYR A 307 -3.51 -9.97 -11.08
CA TYR A 307 -2.99 -9.14 -10.00
C TYR A 307 -3.45 -9.65 -8.63
N GLY A 308 -4.74 -9.96 -8.45
CA GLY A 308 -5.25 -10.50 -7.18
C GLY A 308 -4.67 -11.87 -6.83
N ALA A 309 -4.51 -12.76 -7.82
CA ALA A 309 -3.80 -14.02 -7.62
C ALA A 309 -2.30 -13.80 -7.35
N GLY A 310 -1.68 -12.83 -8.04
CA GLY A 310 -0.28 -12.46 -7.86
C GLY A 310 0.03 -11.93 -6.45
N THR A 311 -0.79 -11.02 -5.90
CA THR A 311 -0.57 -10.50 -4.54
C THR A 311 -0.63 -11.62 -3.51
N THR A 312 -1.59 -12.54 -3.65
CA THR A 312 -1.70 -13.70 -2.76
C THR A 312 -0.55 -14.70 -2.94
N PHE A 313 -0.12 -14.97 -4.16
CA PHE A 313 1.05 -15.81 -4.45
C PHE A 313 2.33 -15.26 -3.80
N PHE A 314 2.62 -13.97 -3.98
CA PHE A 314 3.81 -13.37 -3.36
C PHE A 314 3.70 -13.30 -1.84
N TYR A 315 2.51 -13.06 -1.27
CA TYR A 315 2.33 -13.15 0.19
C TYR A 315 2.75 -14.52 0.75
N VAL A 316 2.31 -15.62 0.11
CA VAL A 316 2.67 -16.99 0.50
C VAL A 316 4.16 -17.26 0.31
N VAL A 317 4.73 -16.89 -0.85
CA VAL A 317 6.15 -17.13 -1.15
C VAL A 317 7.07 -16.32 -0.23
N LEU A 318 6.78 -15.04 0.01
CA LEU A 318 7.57 -14.19 0.90
C LEU A 318 7.50 -14.71 2.35
N GLY A 319 6.32 -15.14 2.81
CA GLY A 319 6.14 -15.74 4.13
C GLY A 319 6.92 -17.04 4.29
N ALA A 320 6.87 -17.93 3.29
CA ALA A 320 7.64 -19.18 3.28
C ALA A 320 9.17 -18.97 3.25
N LEU A 321 9.64 -17.83 2.72
CA LEU A 321 11.04 -17.42 2.72
C LEU A 321 11.45 -16.66 4.00
N GLY A 322 10.53 -16.42 4.95
CA GLY A 322 10.79 -15.66 6.18
C GLY A 322 11.09 -14.17 5.95
N VAL A 323 10.78 -13.62 4.77
CA VAL A 323 11.03 -12.22 4.41
C VAL A 323 9.75 -11.38 4.54
N PRO A 324 9.84 -10.04 4.68
CA PRO A 324 8.66 -9.24 4.99
C PRO A 324 7.56 -9.36 3.95
N THR A 325 6.37 -9.78 4.40
CA THR A 325 5.19 -10.01 3.54
C THR A 325 4.42 -8.73 3.19
N PHE A 326 5.02 -7.56 3.42
CA PHE A 326 4.80 -6.46 2.49
C PHE A 326 5.54 -6.74 1.17
N TYR A 327 5.75 -5.75 0.30
CA TYR A 327 6.23 -5.96 -1.08
C TYR A 327 5.33 -6.82 -2.02
N ASP A 328 4.49 -7.71 -1.49
CA ASP A 328 3.48 -8.57 -2.12
C ASP A 328 2.60 -7.88 -3.18
N LYS A 329 2.09 -6.68 -2.89
CA LYS A 329 1.37 -5.79 -3.85
C LYS A 329 2.24 -5.11 -4.90
N LEU A 330 3.56 -5.07 -4.72
CA LEU A 330 4.51 -4.35 -5.58
C LEU A 330 5.08 -5.27 -6.66
N LEU A 331 5.51 -6.48 -6.28
CA LEU A 331 6.18 -7.45 -7.15
C LEU A 331 5.37 -7.88 -8.40
N PRO A 332 4.04 -8.08 -8.34
CA PRO A 332 3.27 -8.46 -9.53
C PRO A 332 3.26 -7.40 -10.64
N VAL A 333 3.26 -6.10 -10.30
CA VAL A 333 2.86 -5.06 -11.28
C VAL A 333 3.80 -5.00 -12.49
N PRO A 334 5.15 -4.99 -12.35
CA PRO A 334 6.03 -4.98 -13.52
C PRO A 334 5.95 -6.26 -14.34
N LEU A 335 5.78 -7.42 -13.70
CA LEU A 335 5.60 -8.71 -14.38
C LEU A 335 4.34 -8.67 -15.26
N LEU A 336 3.23 -8.17 -14.72
CA LEU A 336 1.99 -8.00 -15.46
C LEU A 336 2.12 -6.94 -16.57
N ASN A 337 2.82 -5.82 -16.34
CA ASN A 337 3.10 -4.82 -17.38
C ASN A 337 3.81 -5.42 -18.60
N LEU A 338 4.83 -6.27 -18.39
CA LEU A 338 5.51 -7.02 -19.46
C LEU A 338 4.54 -7.96 -20.19
N MET A 339 3.62 -8.59 -19.45
CA MET A 339 2.64 -9.53 -19.99
C MET A 339 1.46 -8.88 -20.72
N VAL A 340 1.24 -7.56 -20.62
CA VAL A 340 0.04 -6.88 -21.19
C VAL A 340 -0.26 -7.23 -22.65
N ARG A 341 0.74 -7.34 -23.53
CA ARG A 341 0.54 -7.74 -24.94
C ARG A 341 0.22 -9.23 -25.12
N ARG A 342 0.63 -10.09 -24.19
CA ARG A 342 0.26 -11.51 -24.17
C ARG A 342 -1.18 -11.64 -23.67
N ILE A 343 -1.51 -10.92 -22.59
CA ILE A 343 -2.87 -10.82 -22.02
C ILE A 343 -3.87 -10.30 -23.06
N ASP A 344 -3.63 -9.14 -23.70
CA ASP A 344 -4.50 -8.59 -24.75
C ASP A 344 -4.69 -9.59 -25.93
N ARG A 345 -3.65 -10.35 -26.32
CA ARG A 345 -3.74 -11.37 -27.40
C ARG A 345 -4.55 -12.61 -26.99
N ILE A 346 -4.26 -13.19 -25.82
CA ILE A 346 -4.99 -14.36 -25.31
C ILE A 346 -6.47 -14.00 -25.07
N ALA A 347 -6.72 -12.80 -24.53
CA ALA A 347 -8.06 -12.29 -24.26
C ALA A 347 -8.90 -12.01 -25.52
N ALA A 348 -8.25 -11.88 -26.69
CA ALA A 348 -8.83 -11.76 -28.02
C ALA A 348 -8.81 -13.07 -28.84
N GLY A 349 -8.30 -14.18 -28.28
CA GLY A 349 -8.25 -15.49 -28.93
C GLY A 349 -9.59 -16.25 -28.93
N PRO A 350 -9.64 -17.47 -29.49
CA PRO A 350 -10.89 -18.22 -29.75
C PRO A 350 -11.72 -18.54 -28.48
N PHE A 351 -11.10 -18.58 -27.30
CA PHE A 351 -11.79 -18.68 -26.01
C PHE A 351 -12.67 -17.46 -25.67
N ALA A 352 -12.69 -16.41 -26.50
CA ALA A 352 -13.67 -15.34 -26.39
C ALA A 352 -15.13 -15.82 -26.59
N ALA A 353 -15.35 -16.88 -27.38
CA ALA A 353 -16.68 -17.46 -27.61
C ALA A 353 -17.24 -18.26 -26.42
N LEU A 354 -16.39 -18.68 -25.47
CA LEU A 354 -16.78 -19.51 -24.32
C LEU A 354 -17.26 -18.67 -23.10
N ARG A 355 -17.45 -17.36 -23.24
CA ARG A 355 -17.77 -16.44 -22.13
C ARG A 355 -19.26 -16.09 -22.03
N GLY A 356 -20.09 -17.11 -21.75
CA GLY A 356 -21.50 -16.95 -21.39
C GLY A 356 -22.41 -16.42 -22.51
N PRO A 357 -23.73 -16.30 -22.25
CA PRO A 357 -24.67 -15.82 -23.26
C PRO A 357 -24.33 -14.39 -23.65
N ALA A 358 -24.22 -14.13 -24.95
CA ALA A 358 -24.21 -12.78 -25.48
C ALA A 358 -25.57 -12.14 -25.17
N VAL A 359 -25.67 -11.42 -24.04
CA VAL A 359 -26.85 -10.63 -23.71
C VAL A 359 -27.12 -9.70 -24.89
N PRO A 360 -28.27 -9.83 -25.59
CA PRO A 360 -28.52 -9.08 -26.82
C PRO A 360 -28.94 -7.65 -26.48
N SER A 361 -28.00 -6.88 -25.93
CA SER A 361 -28.15 -5.44 -25.71
C SER A 361 -28.22 -4.77 -27.09
N ARG A 362 -29.44 -4.37 -27.49
CA ARG A 362 -29.79 -3.85 -28.84
C ARG A 362 -29.09 -2.53 -29.24
N ALA A 363 -28.12 -2.05 -28.46
CA ALA A 363 -27.19 -1.00 -28.87
C ALA A 363 -25.84 -1.17 -28.13
N PRO A 364 -24.69 -1.01 -28.80
CA PRO A 364 -23.39 -1.03 -28.13
C PRO A 364 -23.31 0.15 -27.13
N LEU A 365 -23.23 -0.19 -25.84
CA LEU A 365 -23.15 0.80 -24.76
C LEU A 365 -21.94 1.72 -24.97
N THR A 366 -22.18 3.03 -24.91
CA THR A 366 -21.11 4.04 -24.98
C THR A 366 -20.07 3.81 -23.89
N SER A 367 -18.81 4.16 -24.14
CA SER A 367 -17.70 3.94 -23.18
C SER A 367 -18.00 4.48 -21.77
N LYS A 368 -18.71 5.62 -21.68
CA LYS A 368 -19.18 6.21 -20.42
C LYS A 368 -20.22 5.32 -19.71
N ARG A 369 -21.24 4.83 -20.42
CA ARG A 369 -22.27 3.93 -19.86
C ARG A 369 -21.67 2.60 -19.38
N ARG A 370 -20.68 2.06 -20.11
CA ARG A 370 -19.92 0.86 -19.68
C ARG A 370 -19.11 1.11 -18.41
N ASN A 371 -18.38 2.22 -18.32
CA ASN A 371 -17.66 2.56 -17.08
C ASN A 371 -18.64 2.67 -15.90
N LEU A 372 -19.77 3.36 -16.08
CA LEU A 372 -20.80 3.48 -15.05
C LEU A 372 -21.34 2.11 -14.61
N ALA A 373 -21.68 1.22 -15.55
CA ALA A 373 -22.18 -0.12 -15.24
C ALA A 373 -21.16 -0.95 -14.43
N TYR A 374 -19.88 -0.96 -14.83
CA TYR A 374 -18.83 -1.65 -14.08
C TYR A 374 -18.54 -1.02 -12.71
N THR A 375 -18.56 0.32 -12.59
CA THR A 375 -18.42 0.98 -11.30
C THR A 375 -19.62 0.71 -10.38
N PHE A 376 -20.84 0.64 -10.92
CA PHE A 376 -22.04 0.30 -10.14
C PHE A 376 -22.01 -1.16 -9.66
N ALA A 377 -21.66 -2.11 -10.54
CA ALA A 377 -21.47 -3.51 -10.15
C ALA A 377 -20.36 -3.66 -9.09
N TRP A 378 -19.25 -2.93 -9.24
CA TRP A 378 -18.19 -2.87 -8.25
C TRP A 378 -18.66 -2.26 -6.91
N ALA A 379 -19.49 -1.22 -6.93
CA ALA A 379 -20.06 -0.64 -5.72
C ALA A 379 -21.00 -1.61 -4.99
N ALA A 380 -21.85 -2.33 -5.72
CA ALA A 380 -22.70 -3.38 -5.15
C ALA A 380 -21.87 -4.51 -4.53
N ILE A 381 -20.79 -4.95 -5.20
CA ILE A 381 -19.85 -5.94 -4.67
C ILE A 381 -19.13 -5.41 -3.42
N PHE A 382 -18.69 -4.15 -3.40
CA PHE A 382 -18.04 -3.56 -2.23
C PHE A 382 -18.99 -3.52 -1.02
N VAL A 383 -20.25 -3.09 -1.22
CA VAL A 383 -21.29 -3.11 -0.17
C VAL A 383 -21.54 -4.54 0.33
N ALA A 384 -21.65 -5.52 -0.58
CA ALA A 384 -21.81 -6.93 -0.20
C ALA A 384 -20.60 -7.44 0.60
N LEU A 385 -19.37 -7.13 0.18
CA LEU A 385 -18.13 -7.49 0.89
C LEU A 385 -18.06 -6.84 2.28
N THR A 386 -18.51 -5.59 2.44
CA THR A 386 -18.62 -4.96 3.76
C THR A 386 -19.68 -5.66 4.64
N ALA A 387 -20.85 -5.96 4.08
CA ALA A 387 -21.94 -6.63 4.81
C ALA A 387 -21.54 -8.02 5.34
N VAL A 388 -20.78 -8.81 4.56
CA VAL A 388 -20.28 -10.13 4.99
C VAL A 388 -18.97 -10.07 5.78
N ARG A 389 -18.55 -8.88 6.26
CA ARG A 389 -17.27 -8.64 6.98
C ARG A 389 -16.02 -9.06 6.17
N GLY A 390 -16.15 -9.14 4.84
CA GLY A 390 -15.09 -9.44 3.87
C GLY A 390 -14.06 -8.32 3.72
N VAL A 391 -14.49 -7.07 3.88
CA VAL A 391 -13.62 -5.89 4.04
C VAL A 391 -14.17 -5.00 5.17
N GLY A 392 -13.29 -4.36 5.94
CA GLY A 392 -13.67 -3.53 7.09
C GLY A 392 -12.88 -3.85 8.36
N ASP A 393 -13.37 -3.33 9.48
CA ASP A 393 -12.66 -3.28 10.78
C ASP A 393 -13.22 -4.30 11.81
N THR A 394 -14.02 -5.26 11.34
CA THR A 394 -14.80 -6.24 12.16
C THR A 394 -14.57 -7.70 11.74
N HIS A 395 -13.49 -7.96 11.01
CA HIS A 395 -13.12 -9.30 10.53
C HIS A 395 -12.76 -10.23 11.71
N ARG A 396 -13.26 -11.48 11.72
CA ARG A 396 -13.09 -12.40 12.87
C ARG A 396 -11.64 -12.73 13.18
N GLY A 397 -10.74 -12.73 12.19
CA GLY A 397 -9.29 -12.90 12.41
C GLY A 397 -8.65 -11.81 13.29
N GLN A 398 -9.33 -10.68 13.48
CA GLN A 398 -8.90 -9.64 14.42
C GLN A 398 -9.17 -9.96 15.89
N ALA A 399 -10.08 -10.89 16.21
CA ALA A 399 -10.28 -11.38 17.57
C ALA A 399 -9.11 -12.28 18.00
N LEU A 400 -8.69 -12.26 19.27
CA LEU A 400 -7.77 -13.28 19.80
C LEU A 400 -8.48 -14.62 20.11
N PRO A 401 -9.71 -14.65 20.66
CA PRO A 401 -10.43 -15.90 20.93
C PRO A 401 -10.52 -16.85 19.73
N PHE A 402 -10.85 -16.35 18.54
CA PHE A 402 -10.87 -17.14 17.29
C PHE A 402 -9.56 -17.93 17.04
N TRP A 403 -8.40 -17.35 17.33
CA TRP A 403 -7.12 -18.03 17.12
C TRP A 403 -6.77 -19.02 18.24
N ARG A 404 -7.31 -18.82 19.45
CA ARG A 404 -7.21 -19.77 20.56
C ARG A 404 -8.12 -20.97 20.32
N GLU A 405 -9.39 -20.74 19.98
CA GLU A 405 -10.40 -21.73 19.55
C GLU A 405 -9.82 -22.68 18.50
N VAL A 406 -9.30 -22.14 17.39
CA VAL A 406 -8.73 -22.96 16.29
C VAL A 406 -7.39 -23.63 16.65
N CYS A 407 -6.63 -23.08 17.61
CA CYS A 407 -5.43 -23.73 18.15
C CYS A 407 -5.79 -24.94 19.03
N GLU A 408 -6.67 -24.73 20.01
CA GLU A 408 -7.03 -25.68 21.07
C GLU A 408 -7.91 -26.82 20.54
N GLU A 409 -8.96 -26.51 19.77
CA GLU A 409 -9.88 -27.52 19.23
C GLU A 409 -9.36 -28.16 17.93
N GLY A 410 -8.72 -27.36 17.09
CA GLY A 410 -8.26 -27.78 15.76
C GLY A 410 -6.84 -28.36 15.72
N ASN A 411 -6.09 -28.32 16.82
CA ASN A 411 -4.66 -28.63 16.88
C ASN A 411 -3.85 -27.94 15.75
N ASN A 412 -4.18 -26.69 15.46
CA ASN A 412 -3.64 -25.99 14.30
C ASN A 412 -2.41 -25.16 14.67
N ALA A 413 -1.22 -25.66 14.35
CA ALA A 413 0.05 -25.01 14.69
C ALA A 413 0.16 -23.54 14.22
N ARG A 414 -0.37 -23.20 13.03
CA ARG A 414 -0.40 -21.81 12.51
C ARG A 414 -1.28 -20.91 13.38
N ALA A 415 -2.39 -21.44 13.91
CA ALA A 415 -3.25 -20.71 14.81
C ALA A 415 -2.58 -20.49 16.19
N CYS A 416 -1.93 -21.53 16.73
CA CYS A 416 -1.20 -21.45 17.99
C CYS A 416 -0.06 -20.43 17.93
N GLU A 417 0.79 -20.49 16.90
CA GLU A 417 1.89 -19.54 16.66
C GLU A 417 1.38 -18.08 16.58
N TYR A 418 0.30 -17.85 15.84
CA TYR A 418 -0.28 -16.51 15.71
C TYR A 418 -0.96 -16.03 17.00
N ALA A 419 -1.66 -16.92 17.73
CA ALA A 419 -2.24 -16.60 19.04
C ALA A 419 -1.15 -16.18 20.04
N ALA A 420 -0.05 -16.93 20.14
CA ALA A 420 1.09 -16.61 21.00
C ALA A 420 1.76 -15.28 20.59
N THR A 421 1.99 -15.07 19.29
CA THR A 421 2.54 -13.82 18.71
C THR A 421 1.68 -12.61 19.09
N LYS A 422 0.36 -12.74 18.95
CA LYS A 422 -0.64 -11.70 19.24
C LYS A 422 -0.77 -11.40 20.73
N THR A 423 -0.73 -12.42 21.58
CA THR A 423 -0.61 -12.27 23.04
C THR A 423 0.70 -11.55 23.41
N GLY A 424 1.80 -11.87 22.72
CA GLY A 424 3.08 -11.16 22.84
C GLY A 424 2.98 -9.67 22.54
N PHE A 425 2.30 -9.28 21.46
CA PHE A 425 2.05 -7.87 21.13
C PHE A 425 1.22 -7.18 22.22
N TYR A 426 0.11 -7.76 22.66
CA TYR A 426 -0.71 -7.15 23.72
C TYR A 426 0.05 -6.98 25.05
N CYS A 427 0.94 -7.90 25.40
CA CYS A 427 1.85 -7.72 26.54
C CYS A 427 2.85 -6.56 26.31
N GLY A 428 3.41 -6.46 25.11
CA GLY A 428 4.28 -5.37 24.67
C GLY A 428 3.61 -3.99 24.77
N ASP A 429 2.32 -3.93 24.48
CA ASP A 429 1.48 -2.73 24.54
C ASP A 429 0.87 -2.43 25.93
N GLY A 430 1.17 -3.26 26.94
CA GLY A 430 0.84 -2.96 28.34
C GLY A 430 -0.37 -3.71 28.94
N SER A 431 -0.89 -4.74 28.28
CA SER A 431 -1.88 -5.62 28.93
C SER A 431 -1.19 -6.55 29.92
N GLY A 432 -1.51 -6.38 31.20
CA GLY A 432 -1.03 -7.24 32.29
C GLY A 432 -1.58 -8.65 32.17
N TRP A 433 -2.84 -8.79 31.74
CA TRP A 433 -3.44 -10.08 31.38
C TRP A 433 -2.62 -10.80 30.31
N ALA A 434 -2.32 -10.12 29.20
CA ALA A 434 -1.58 -10.73 28.10
C ALA A 434 -0.15 -11.09 28.49
N CYS A 435 0.49 -10.33 29.39
CA CYS A 435 1.80 -10.69 29.93
C CYS A 435 1.76 -11.95 30.82
N ASN A 436 0.68 -12.16 31.59
CA ASN A 436 0.51 -13.40 32.34
C ASN A 436 0.33 -14.60 31.40
N GLU A 437 -0.55 -14.47 30.41
CA GLU A 437 -0.77 -15.52 29.40
C GLU A 437 0.48 -15.83 28.58
N LEU A 438 1.28 -14.82 28.22
CA LEU A 438 2.57 -15.01 27.56
C LEU A 438 3.57 -15.77 28.45
N GLY A 439 3.54 -15.55 29.76
CA GLY A 439 4.35 -16.31 30.72
C GLY A 439 3.96 -17.79 30.76
N LEU A 440 2.66 -18.08 30.70
CA LEU A 440 2.16 -19.46 30.70
C LEU A 440 2.54 -20.20 29.41
N LEU A 441 2.30 -19.58 28.25
CA LEU A 441 2.71 -20.12 26.95
C LEU A 441 4.22 -20.38 26.88
N ARG A 442 5.03 -19.44 27.40
CA ARG A 442 6.50 -19.63 27.47
C ARG A 442 6.91 -20.81 28.33
N LEU A 443 6.24 -21.04 29.47
CA LEU A 443 6.55 -22.19 30.32
C LEU A 443 6.14 -23.51 29.66
N GLU A 444 5.01 -23.52 28.95
CA GLU A 444 4.55 -24.66 28.13
C GLU A 444 5.57 -24.98 27.02
N ASP A 445 6.17 -23.95 26.39
CA ASP A 445 7.28 -24.06 25.43
C ASP A 445 8.68 -24.34 26.07
N GLY A 446 8.76 -24.54 27.39
CA GLY A 446 10.02 -24.76 28.12
C GLY A 446 10.95 -23.54 28.21
N GLN A 447 10.47 -22.35 27.84
CA GLN A 447 11.17 -21.07 27.93
C GLN A 447 11.01 -20.42 29.32
N ASN A 448 11.90 -19.49 29.67
CA ASN A 448 11.82 -18.78 30.96
C ASN A 448 10.63 -17.79 30.98
N PRO A 449 9.61 -18.00 31.85
CA PRO A 449 8.41 -17.17 31.86
C PRO A 449 8.53 -15.96 32.79
N THR A 450 9.57 -15.90 33.63
CA THR A 450 9.71 -14.97 34.77
C THR A 450 9.58 -13.51 34.37
N ALA A 451 10.17 -13.11 33.24
CA ALA A 451 10.11 -11.73 32.76
C ALA A 451 8.68 -11.31 32.36
N ALA A 452 7.87 -12.24 31.85
CA ALA A 452 6.49 -11.98 31.47
C ALA A 452 5.58 -11.87 32.71
N PHE A 453 5.74 -12.76 33.70
CA PHE A 453 5.01 -12.68 34.97
C PHE A 453 5.37 -11.45 35.81
N ARG A 454 6.66 -11.07 35.87
CA ARG A 454 7.08 -9.81 36.51
C ARG A 454 6.43 -8.60 35.85
N ARG A 455 6.51 -8.50 34.51
CA ARG A 455 5.82 -7.43 33.76
C ARG A 455 4.30 -7.42 33.97
N ALA A 456 3.66 -8.58 34.07
CA ALA A 456 2.24 -8.65 34.43
C ALA A 456 1.96 -8.09 35.84
N CYS A 457 2.82 -8.39 36.81
CA CYS A 457 2.76 -7.86 38.16
C CYS A 457 3.02 -6.33 38.21
N ASP A 458 4.00 -5.83 37.46
CA ASP A 458 4.33 -4.41 37.33
C ASP A 458 3.16 -3.61 36.70
N LEU A 459 2.39 -4.26 35.81
CA LEU A 459 1.13 -3.76 35.24
C LEU A 459 -0.09 -3.99 36.17
N GLY A 460 0.15 -4.39 37.43
CA GLY A 460 -0.84 -4.57 38.47
C GLY A 460 -1.75 -5.80 38.32
N PHE A 461 -1.41 -6.77 37.47
CA PHE A 461 -2.24 -7.97 37.26
C PHE A 461 -1.90 -9.05 38.31
N GLU A 462 -2.80 -9.25 39.28
CA GLU A 462 -2.56 -10.04 40.50
C GLU A 462 -2.07 -11.47 40.24
N ALA A 463 -2.66 -12.16 39.26
CA ALA A 463 -2.25 -13.52 38.90
C ALA A 463 -0.79 -13.58 38.42
N GLY A 464 -0.28 -12.49 37.81
CA GLY A 464 1.14 -12.35 37.46
C GLY A 464 2.03 -12.30 38.70
N CYS A 465 1.68 -11.47 39.69
CA CYS A 465 2.38 -11.40 40.98
C CYS A 465 2.36 -12.75 41.72
N GLU A 466 1.22 -13.45 41.69
CA GLU A 466 1.12 -14.77 42.29
C GLU A 466 1.96 -15.82 41.55
N ASN A 467 2.05 -15.74 40.21
CA ASN A 467 2.88 -16.62 39.41
C ASN A 467 4.38 -16.41 39.63
N VAL A 468 4.84 -15.17 39.87
CA VAL A 468 6.23 -14.92 40.32
C VAL A 468 6.50 -15.67 41.64
N ARG A 469 5.65 -15.48 42.66
CA ARG A 469 5.81 -16.17 43.97
C ARG A 469 5.70 -17.69 43.86
N ARG A 470 4.82 -18.21 42.99
CA ARG A 470 4.64 -19.65 42.74
C ARG A 470 5.88 -20.26 42.07
N LEU A 471 6.54 -19.56 41.15
CA LEU A 471 7.82 -20.01 40.58
C LEU A 471 8.94 -20.02 41.63
N GLU A 472 9.05 -18.98 42.45
CA GLU A 472 10.04 -18.89 43.52
C GLU A 472 9.88 -19.99 44.58
N THR A 473 8.64 -20.46 44.81
CA THR A 473 8.32 -21.54 45.76
C THR A 473 8.22 -22.93 45.12
N GLY A 474 8.48 -23.07 43.80
CA GLY A 474 8.42 -24.36 43.09
C GLY A 474 7.01 -24.95 42.94
N ALA A 475 5.96 -24.15 43.07
CA ALA A 475 4.57 -24.60 42.97
C ALA A 475 4.20 -25.00 41.53
N ARG A 476 3.64 -26.20 41.36
CA ARG A 476 3.36 -26.81 40.04
C ARG A 476 2.21 -26.18 39.26
N ALA A 477 1.22 -25.60 39.94
CA ALA A 477 0.06 -25.00 39.30
C ALA A 477 0.21 -23.48 39.27
N LEU A 478 0.09 -22.87 38.09
CA LEU A 478 0.08 -21.42 37.92
C LEU A 478 -1.35 -20.88 37.75
N ARG A 479 -1.53 -19.58 37.97
CA ARG A 479 -2.81 -18.88 37.92
C ARG A 479 -3.09 -18.31 36.54
N ARG A 480 -4.32 -18.54 36.07
CA ARG A 480 -5.00 -17.79 35.01
C ARG A 480 -6.13 -16.95 35.62
N ALA A 481 -6.48 -15.86 34.97
CA ALA A 481 -7.61 -14.99 35.28
C ALA A 481 -8.02 -14.25 33.99
N PRO A 482 -9.28 -13.81 33.84
CA PRO A 482 -9.73 -13.05 32.67
C PRO A 482 -9.08 -11.65 32.57
N PRO A 483 -9.19 -10.98 31.40
CA PRO A 483 -8.79 -9.58 31.25
C PRO A 483 -9.58 -8.66 32.19
N ARG A 484 -8.93 -7.62 32.75
CA ARG A 484 -9.59 -6.56 33.51
C ARG A 484 -10.09 -5.45 32.58
N ALA A 485 -10.89 -4.51 33.09
CA ALA A 485 -11.29 -3.31 32.36
C ALA A 485 -10.10 -2.57 31.70
N ALA A 486 -8.97 -2.45 32.40
CA ALA A 486 -7.74 -1.82 31.87
C ALA A 486 -7.06 -2.59 30.72
N ASP A 487 -7.30 -3.90 30.60
CA ASP A 487 -6.76 -4.74 29.53
C ASP A 487 -7.63 -4.68 28.25
N LEU A 488 -8.94 -4.39 28.37
CA LEU A 488 -9.91 -4.41 27.26
C LEU A 488 -9.55 -3.47 26.09
N PRO A 489 -9.13 -2.20 26.30
CA PRO A 489 -8.71 -1.33 25.21
C PRO A 489 -7.58 -1.91 24.35
N ILE A 490 -6.74 -2.78 24.93
CA ILE A 490 -5.59 -3.39 24.25
C ILE A 490 -6.02 -4.68 23.56
N VAL A 491 -6.65 -5.63 24.28
CA VAL A 491 -6.94 -6.96 23.73
C VAL A 491 -8.06 -6.96 22.68
N LEU A 492 -8.95 -5.96 22.69
CA LEU A 492 -10.07 -5.84 21.75
C LEU A 492 -9.74 -5.04 20.48
N ARG A 493 -8.58 -4.38 20.42
CA ARG A 493 -8.24 -3.40 19.36
C ARG A 493 -8.13 -3.98 17.95
N GLY A 494 -7.98 -5.29 17.81
CA GLY A 494 -7.69 -5.93 16.53
C GLY A 494 -6.36 -5.43 15.94
N THR A 495 -6.42 -4.83 14.75
CA THR A 495 -5.29 -4.22 14.02
C THR A 495 -5.05 -2.75 14.33
N LYS A 496 -5.86 -2.14 15.21
CA LYS A 496 -5.80 -0.70 15.52
C LYS A 496 -4.94 -0.43 16.75
N PRO A 497 -4.58 0.84 17.04
CA PRO A 497 -4.05 1.23 18.34
C PRO A 497 -5.05 0.92 19.47
N PRO A 498 -4.61 0.90 20.75
CA PRO A 498 -5.50 0.68 21.89
C PRO A 498 -6.73 1.61 21.88
N LEU A 499 -7.89 1.06 22.23
CA LEU A 499 -9.19 1.73 22.14
C LEU A 499 -9.45 2.64 23.36
N THR A 500 -8.54 3.58 23.65
CA THR A 500 -8.57 4.44 24.84
C THR A 500 -9.82 5.31 24.96
N ASP A 501 -10.41 5.68 23.82
CA ASP A 501 -11.48 6.66 23.73
C ASP A 501 -12.89 6.00 23.72
N TRP A 502 -12.96 4.69 23.98
CA TRP A 502 -14.19 3.91 23.98
C TRP A 502 -14.79 3.81 25.39
N SER A 503 -16.12 3.80 25.49
CA SER A 503 -16.80 3.59 26.77
C SER A 503 -16.71 2.12 27.23
N ALA A 504 -16.92 1.88 28.52
CA ALA A 504 -16.90 0.53 29.09
C ALA A 504 -17.96 -0.39 28.45
N GLU A 505 -19.14 0.16 28.12
CA GLU A 505 -20.22 -0.56 27.45
C GLU A 505 -19.82 -0.96 26.03
N ALA A 506 -19.21 -0.03 25.26
CA ALA A 506 -18.76 -0.31 23.89
C ALA A 506 -17.60 -1.31 23.84
N LEU A 507 -16.72 -1.30 24.84
CA LEU A 507 -15.68 -2.32 25.01
C LEU A 507 -16.30 -3.68 25.39
N HIS A 508 -17.27 -3.71 26.29
CA HIS A 508 -17.96 -4.94 26.68
C HIS A 508 -18.75 -5.56 25.51
N GLU A 509 -19.52 -4.78 24.76
CA GLU A 509 -20.22 -5.22 23.55
C GLU A 509 -19.22 -5.81 22.54
N ARG A 510 -18.11 -5.11 22.28
CA ARG A 510 -17.04 -5.57 21.39
C ARG A 510 -16.34 -6.83 21.90
N ALA A 511 -16.26 -7.05 23.22
CA ALA A 511 -15.73 -8.27 23.79
C ALA A 511 -16.61 -9.48 23.43
N CYS A 512 -17.93 -9.31 23.50
CA CYS A 512 -18.88 -10.37 23.14
C CYS A 512 -18.94 -10.64 21.64
N ASP A 513 -18.89 -9.59 20.82
CA ASP A 513 -18.77 -9.71 19.36
C ASP A 513 -17.47 -10.41 18.90
N GLN A 514 -16.47 -10.50 19.78
CA GLN A 514 -15.18 -11.18 19.55
C GLN A 514 -15.06 -12.55 20.23
N GLY A 515 -16.06 -13.02 21.00
CA GLY A 515 -16.02 -14.31 21.70
C GLY A 515 -15.22 -14.31 23.02
N TRP A 516 -15.22 -13.22 23.78
CA TRP A 516 -14.63 -13.16 25.13
C TRP A 516 -15.64 -13.54 26.21
N ASP A 517 -16.05 -14.81 26.25
CA ASP A 517 -17.13 -15.33 27.10
C ASP A 517 -16.95 -15.08 28.60
N GLU A 518 -15.71 -14.98 29.09
CA GLU A 518 -15.41 -14.66 30.49
C GLU A 518 -15.71 -13.19 30.84
N VAL A 519 -15.51 -12.27 29.89
CA VAL A 519 -15.84 -10.85 30.05
C VAL A 519 -17.35 -10.67 29.98
N CYS A 520 -17.99 -11.29 28.98
CA CYS A 520 -19.44 -11.19 28.76
C CYS A 520 -20.31 -11.70 29.91
N ARG A 521 -19.83 -12.72 30.64
CA ARG A 521 -20.52 -13.26 31.81
C ARG A 521 -20.41 -12.38 33.06
N ARG A 522 -19.44 -11.46 33.12
CA ARG A 522 -19.24 -10.55 34.27
C ARG A 522 -20.10 -9.29 34.21
N GLY A 523 -20.46 -8.85 33.01
CA GLY A 523 -21.16 -7.58 32.80
C GLY A 523 -20.24 -6.36 32.98
N VAL A 524 -20.77 -5.18 32.67
CA VAL A 524 -20.00 -3.91 32.64
C VAL A 524 -19.50 -3.48 34.04
N SER A 525 -20.11 -3.98 35.12
CA SER A 525 -19.84 -3.59 36.50
C SER A 525 -18.98 -4.59 37.30
N GLY A 526 -18.48 -5.65 36.66
CA GLY A 526 -17.80 -6.78 37.31
C GLY A 526 -16.27 -6.69 37.31
N ASP A 527 -15.72 -5.68 38.00
CA ASP A 527 -14.30 -5.67 38.42
C ASP A 527 -14.08 -6.62 39.62
#